data_AF-F3GN75-F1
#
_entry.id   AF-F3GN75-F1
#
_cell.length_a   1.000
_cell.length_b   1.000
_cell.length_c   1.000
_cell.angle_alpha   90.00
_cell.angle_beta   90.00
_cell.angle_gamma   90.00
#
_symmetry.space_group_name_H-M   'P 1'
#
loop_
_entity.id
_entity.type
_entity.pdbx_description
1 polymer ?
#
loop_
_entity_poly.entity_id
_entity_poly.type
_entity_poly.pdbx_seq_one_letter_code
_entity_poly.pdbx_strand_id
1 'polypeptide(L)'
;GEPVVEGRAHTVAAAVEELSDYLIGKDPRNIEDIWTVLYRGGFYRGGAIHMSALAGIDQALWDIKGKALGVSVSDLLGGQVRDKIRVYSWIGG
;
A
#
# COMPACT_ATOMS: atom_id res chain seq x y z
N GLY A 1 4.14 1.16 4.35
CA GLY A 1 3.47 2.40 3.95
C GLY A 1 2.66 2.90 5.11
N GLU A 2 1.60 3.66 4.83
CA GLU A 2 0.80 4.38 5.80
C GLU A 2 -0.69 4.01 5.62
N PRO A 3 -1.18 2.99 6.33
CA PRO A 3 -2.60 2.64 6.33
C PRO A 3 -3.37 3.59 7.25
N VAL A 4 -4.50 4.13 6.78
CA VAL A 4 -5.34 5.06 7.55
C VAL A 4 -6.82 4.75 7.41
N VAL A 5 -7.51 4.66 8.54
CA VAL A 5 -8.95 4.92 8.66
C VAL A 5 -9.13 5.72 9.95
N GLU A 6 -9.43 7.01 9.81
CA GLU A 6 -9.60 7.90 10.96
C GLU A 6 -10.70 7.38 11.90
N GLY A 7 -10.42 7.41 13.21
CA GLY A 7 -11.32 6.87 14.23
C GLY A 7 -11.38 5.34 14.32
N ARG A 8 -10.58 4.60 13.54
CA ARG A 8 -10.54 3.12 13.54
C ARG A 8 -9.11 2.55 13.51
N ALA A 9 -8.15 3.27 14.08
CA ALA A 9 -6.72 2.91 14.03
C ALA A 9 -6.42 1.47 14.51
N HIS A 10 -6.97 1.06 15.66
CA HIS A 10 -6.72 -0.28 16.20
C HIS A 10 -7.23 -1.40 15.30
N THR A 11 -8.40 -1.21 14.68
CA THR A 11 -8.97 -2.21 13.76
C THR A 11 -8.12 -2.33 12.49
N VAL A 12 -7.59 -1.22 11.98
CA VAL A 12 -6.67 -1.22 10.83
C VAL A 12 -5.34 -1.89 11.20
N ALA A 13 -4.78 -1.59 12.37
CA ALA A 13 -3.56 -2.22 12.84
C ALA A 13 -3.70 -3.75 12.96
N ALA A 14 -4.79 -4.22 13.58
CA ALA A 14 -5.09 -5.65 13.65
C ALA A 14 -5.24 -6.28 12.26
N ALA A 15 -5.93 -5.61 11.33
CA ALA A 15 -6.04 -6.10 9.96
C ALA A 15 -4.68 -6.18 9.23
N VAL A 16 -3.74 -5.25 9.49
CA VAL A 16 -2.37 -5.34 8.96
C VAL A 16 -1.64 -6.55 9.55
N GLU A 17 -1.77 -6.81 10.85
CA GLU A 17 -1.18 -7.97 11.52
C GLU A 17 -1.73 -9.28 10.92
N GLU A 18 -3.05 -9.41 10.77
CA GLU A 18 -3.68 -10.58 10.14
C GLU A 18 -3.19 -10.80 8.69
N LEU A 19 -3.04 -9.73 7.91
CA LEU A 19 -2.55 -9.84 6.53
C LEU A 19 -1.05 -10.17 6.45
N SER A 20 -0.29 -9.91 7.52
CA SER A 20 1.17 -10.11 7.53
C SER A 20 1.56 -11.60 7.44
N ASP A 21 0.71 -12.50 7.92
CA ASP A 21 0.94 -13.96 7.81
C ASP A 21 1.08 -14.44 6.35
N TYR A 22 0.42 -13.76 5.41
CA TYR A 22 0.52 -14.07 3.98
C TYR A 22 1.79 -13.53 3.32
N LEU A 23 2.54 -12.66 4.00
CA LEU A 23 3.72 -11.97 3.46
C LEU A 23 5.03 -12.70 3.80
N ILE A 24 5.10 -13.38 4.94
CA ILE A 24 6.34 -14.01 5.40
C ILE A 24 6.76 -15.13 4.44
N GLY A 25 8.01 -15.08 3.99
CA GLY A 25 8.57 -16.03 3.02
C GLY A 25 8.20 -15.76 1.57
N LYS A 26 7.43 -14.70 1.27
CA LYS A 26 7.16 -14.26 -0.11
C LYS A 26 8.28 -13.36 -0.61
N ASP A 27 8.49 -13.38 -1.93
CA ASP A 27 9.32 -12.39 -2.59
C ASP A 27 8.56 -11.06 -2.66
N PRO A 28 9.02 -9.98 -2.00
CA PRO A 28 8.32 -8.70 -1.96
C PRO A 28 8.23 -8.01 -3.33
N ARG A 29 8.97 -8.49 -4.35
CA ARG A 29 8.92 -7.94 -5.71
C ARG A 29 7.68 -8.40 -6.50
N ASN A 30 7.01 -9.47 -6.05
CA ASN A 30 5.81 -10.03 -6.67
C ASN A 30 4.54 -9.31 -6.21
N ILE A 31 4.52 -7.98 -6.38
CA ILE A 31 3.49 -7.09 -5.81
C ILE A 31 2.07 -7.50 -6.24
N GLU A 32 1.83 -7.74 -7.53
CA GLU A 32 0.50 -8.09 -8.05
C GLU A 32 -0.04 -9.43 -7.52
N ASP A 33 0.85 -10.41 -7.32
CA ASP A 33 0.50 -11.70 -6.74
C ASP A 33 0.10 -11.52 -5.27
N ILE A 34 0.95 -10.83 -4.50
CA ILE A 34 0.69 -10.51 -3.09
C ILE A 34 -0.63 -9.73 -2.97
N TRP A 35 -0.79 -8.65 -3.74
CA TRP A 35 -1.99 -7.81 -3.73
C TRP A 35 -3.24 -8.64 -4.00
N THR A 36 -3.18 -9.53 -5.01
CA THR A 36 -4.31 -10.40 -5.35
C THR A 36 -4.63 -11.34 -4.19
N VAL A 37 -3.63 -12.00 -3.60
CA VAL A 37 -3.84 -12.90 -2.46
C VAL A 37 -4.46 -12.15 -1.28
N LEU A 38 -3.92 -10.99 -0.90
CA LEU A 38 -4.45 -10.20 0.21
C LEU A 38 -5.89 -9.74 -0.06
N TYR A 39 -6.22 -9.33 -1.28
CA TYR A 39 -7.55 -8.79 -1.62
C TYR A 39 -8.66 -9.84 -1.70
N ARG A 40 -8.36 -11.04 -2.21
CA ARG A 40 -9.40 -12.06 -2.50
C ARG A 40 -9.13 -13.47 -1.99
N GLY A 41 -8.00 -13.70 -1.33
CA GLY A 41 -7.58 -15.03 -0.89
C GLY A 41 -8.07 -15.44 0.49
N GLY A 42 -8.24 -14.49 1.42
CA GLY A 42 -8.56 -14.78 2.83
C GLY A 42 -10.05 -14.79 3.17
N PHE A 43 -10.84 -13.84 2.64
CA PHE A 43 -12.25 -13.67 3.02
C PHE A 43 -13.05 -12.81 2.02
N TYR A 44 -14.22 -12.31 2.42
CA TYR A 44 -14.98 -11.32 1.66
C TYR A 44 -14.13 -10.10 1.31
N ARG A 45 -14.37 -9.54 0.13
CA ARG A 45 -13.49 -8.57 -0.50
C ARG A 45 -13.75 -7.15 -0.03
N GLY A 46 -12.68 -6.41 0.25
CA GLY A 46 -12.72 -4.95 0.39
C GLY A 46 -13.33 -4.44 1.70
N GLY A 47 -13.85 -3.21 1.65
CA GLY A 47 -14.26 -2.45 2.84
C GLY A 47 -13.14 -1.54 3.36
N ALA A 48 -13.53 -0.52 4.15
CA ALA A 48 -12.61 0.55 4.55
C ALA A 48 -11.38 0.04 5.34
N ILE A 49 -11.59 -0.86 6.30
CA ILE A 49 -10.52 -1.43 7.12
C ILE A 49 -9.56 -2.26 6.25
N HIS A 50 -10.10 -3.23 5.52
CA HIS A 50 -9.30 -4.17 4.74
C HIS A 50 -8.53 -3.47 3.61
N MET A 51 -9.18 -2.58 2.85
CA MET A 51 -8.51 -1.85 1.78
C MET A 51 -7.45 -0.88 2.31
N SER A 52 -7.65 -0.31 3.50
CA SER A 52 -6.66 0.56 4.13
C SER A 52 -5.41 -0.22 4.57
N ALA A 53 -5.60 -1.35 5.25
CA ALA A 53 -4.49 -2.25 5.61
C ALA A 53 -3.71 -2.71 4.38
N LEU A 54 -4.43 -3.15 3.34
CA LEU A 54 -3.86 -3.58 2.07
C LEU A 54 -3.07 -2.45 1.38
N ALA A 55 -3.62 -1.23 1.33
CA ALA A 55 -2.93 -0.08 0.74
C ALA A 55 -1.62 0.26 1.48
N GLY A 56 -1.61 0.17 2.81
CA GLY A 56 -0.38 0.38 3.60
C GLY A 56 0.72 -0.64 3.29
N ILE A 57 0.34 -1.89 3.01
CA ILE A 57 1.24 -2.97 2.58
C ILE A 57 1.73 -2.71 1.16
N ASP A 58 0.83 -2.42 0.21
CA ASP A 58 1.15 -2.17 -1.20
C ASP A 58 2.18 -1.03 -1.37
N GLN A 59 1.96 0.09 -0.67
CA GLN A 59 2.93 1.19 -0.62
C GLN A 59 4.31 0.74 -0.13
N ALA A 60 4.36 -0.16 0.87
CA ALA A 60 5.61 -0.69 1.40
C ALA A 60 6.34 -1.58 0.38
N LEU A 61 5.59 -2.41 -0.35
CA LEU A 61 6.14 -3.29 -1.38
C LEU A 61 6.72 -2.49 -2.55
N TRP A 62 6.02 -1.44 -2.98
CA TRP A 62 6.54 -0.52 -4.01
C TRP A 62 7.77 0.24 -3.55
N ASP A 63 7.81 0.69 -2.29
CA ASP A 63 8.99 1.32 -1.70
C ASP A 63 10.20 0.36 -1.66
N ILE A 64 9.99 -0.90 -1.24
CA ILE A 64 11.03 -1.95 -1.27
C ILE A 64 11.52 -2.16 -2.71
N LYS A 65 10.62 -2.29 -3.69
CA LYS A 65 10.98 -2.52 -5.09
C LYS A 65 11.78 -1.36 -5.69
N GLY A 66 11.38 -0.12 -5.41
CA GLY A 66 12.11 1.08 -5.81
C GLY A 66 13.51 1.12 -5.21
N LYS A 67 13.62 0.90 -3.90
CA LYS A 67 14.91 0.83 -3.18
C LYS A 67 15.82 -0.28 -3.71
N ALA A 68 15.27 -1.47 -3.97
CA ALA A 68 16.04 -2.60 -4.48
C ALA A 68 16.58 -2.37 -5.90
N LEU A 69 15.86 -1.59 -6.72
CA LEU A 69 16.26 -1.26 -8.09
C LEU A 69 17.01 0.08 -8.20
N GLY A 70 17.12 0.84 -7.10
CA GLY A 70 17.79 2.14 -7.09
C GLY A 70 17.08 3.23 -7.91
N VAL A 71 15.76 3.11 -8.10
CA VAL A 71 14.95 4.04 -8.90
C VAL A 71 13.71 4.50 -8.14
N SER A 72 13.11 5.61 -8.56
CA SER A 72 11.86 6.07 -7.96
C SER A 72 10.69 5.17 -8.37
N VAL A 73 9.63 5.10 -7.54
CA VAL A 73 8.39 4.41 -7.94
C VAL A 73 7.78 5.04 -9.20
N SER A 74 7.94 6.36 -9.40
CA SER A 74 7.50 7.03 -10.63
C SER A 74 8.21 6.47 -11.87
N ASP A 75 9.51 6.17 -11.79
CA ASP A 75 10.27 5.58 -12.90
C ASP A 75 9.77 4.17 -13.22
N LEU A 76 9.45 3.39 -12.19
CA LEU A 76 8.84 2.06 -12.36
C LEU A 76 7.45 2.12 -13.02
N LEU A 77 6.73 3.22 -12.83
CA LEU A 77 5.40 3.46 -13.39
C LEU A 77 5.42 4.18 -14.76
N GLY A 78 6.58 4.22 -15.43
CA GLY A 78 6.70 4.79 -16.78
C GLY A 78 7.38 6.16 -16.84
N GLY A 79 7.92 6.65 -15.72
CA GLY A 79 8.74 7.86 -15.67
C GLY A 79 7.95 9.16 -15.53
N GLN A 80 8.71 10.25 -15.45
CA GLN A 80 8.19 11.59 -15.26
C GLN A 80 7.45 12.09 -16.50
N VAL A 81 6.21 12.58 -16.32
CA VAL A 81 5.40 13.23 -17.37
C VAL A 81 5.22 14.74 -17.16
N ARG A 82 5.82 15.29 -16.09
CA ARG A 82 5.80 16.73 -15.72
C ARG A 82 6.90 17.03 -14.70
N ASP A 83 7.43 18.25 -14.70
CA ASP A 83 8.55 18.63 -13.80
C ASP A 83 8.13 18.99 -12.37
N LYS A 84 6.85 19.31 -12.15
CA LYS A 84 6.31 19.62 -10.83
C LYS A 84 4.82 19.29 -10.75
N ILE A 85 4.37 19.00 -9.53
CA ILE A 85 2.95 18.80 -9.21
C ILE A 85 2.45 20.03 -8.46
N ARG A 86 1.37 20.66 -8.94
CA ARG A 86 0.70 21.75 -8.23
C ARG A 86 -0.06 21.17 -7.04
N VAL A 87 0.16 21.73 -5.85
CA VAL A 87 -0.53 21.34 -4.61
C VAL A 87 -1.42 22.48 -4.11
N TYR A 88 -2.39 22.16 -3.27
CA TYR A 88 -3.24 23.11 -2.54
C TYR A 88 -3.34 22.69 -1.07
N SER A 89 -3.68 23.63 -0.19
CA SER A 89 -3.86 23.37 1.24
C SER A 89 -5.29 23.68 1.64
N TRP A 90 -5.80 22.93 2.61
CA TRP A 90 -7.00 23.31 3.34
C TRP A 90 -6.74 24.61 4.11
N ILE A 91 -7.74 25.51 4.12
CA ILE A 91 -7.76 26.74 4.93
C ILE A 91 -9.04 26.66 5.75
N GLY A 92 -8.93 26.79 7.07
CA GLY A 92 -10.04 26.62 7.99
C GLY A 92 -11.05 27.75 8.00
N GLY A 93 -12.31 27.36 8.26
CA GLY A 93 -13.51 28.19 8.37
C GLY A 93 -14.72 27.31 8.65
#